data_AF-A0A1W1X8U8-F1
#
_entry.id   AF-A0A1W1X8U8-F1
#
_cell.length_a   1.000
_cell.length_b   1.000
_cell.length_c   1.000
_cell.angle_alpha   90.00
_cell.angle_beta   90.00
_cell.angle_gamma   90.00
#
_symmetry.space_group_name_H-M   'P 1'
#
loop_
_entity.id
_entity.type
_entity.pdbx_description
1 polymer ?
#
loop_
_entity_poly.entity_id
_entity_poly.type
_entity_poly.pdbx_seq_one_letter_code
_entity_poly.pdbx_strand_id
1 'polypeptide(L)'
;MTILYGRQQRPQRYFDAHFQTDAIKVLPAQYCATDEDLMLVTVLGSCVSVCLHDPQAGVGGMNHFILPGKGHDTRMEPARFGTGAMALLLSALFELGARRQRLQATLCGAGNVLSGLSSARIGQANADFVHTFLRDEHIRVIAQDLLGQHARRLHFFPARGNALVYRVEPLPDAPNGTDLPAGLSHPARRKSDRRPDSA
;
A
#
# COMPACT_ATOMS: atom_id res chain seq x y z
N MET A 1 -22.16 11.06 1.98
CA MET A 1 -21.23 10.48 2.97
C MET A 1 -21.40 8.98 2.95
N THR A 2 -20.59 8.32 2.14
CA THR A 2 -20.61 6.88 1.92
C THR A 2 -19.18 6.41 1.68
N ILE A 3 -18.80 5.34 2.37
CA ILE A 3 -17.51 4.66 2.20
C ILE A 3 -17.82 3.25 1.71
N LEU A 4 -17.29 2.88 0.54
CA LEU A 4 -17.45 1.57 -0.05
C LEU A 4 -16.12 0.81 -0.02
N TYR A 5 -16.16 -0.42 0.52
CA TYR A 5 -15.03 -1.33 0.69
C TYR A 5 -15.52 -2.79 0.59
N GLY A 6 -14.58 -3.73 0.41
CA GLY A 6 -14.89 -5.16 0.29
C GLY A 6 -15.60 -5.73 1.52
N ARG A 7 -16.56 -6.66 1.30
CA ARG A 7 -17.50 -7.21 2.31
C ARG A 7 -16.86 -7.87 3.55
N GLN A 8 -15.56 -8.09 3.59
CA GLN A 8 -14.89 -8.86 4.64
C GLN A 8 -14.13 -8.02 5.68
N GLN A 9 -13.89 -6.71 5.48
CA GLN A 9 -13.12 -5.91 6.44
C GLN A 9 -13.57 -4.44 6.47
N ARG A 10 -14.16 -3.99 7.58
CA ARG A 10 -14.34 -2.56 7.84
C ARG A 10 -12.95 -1.91 7.97
N PRO A 11 -12.57 -0.98 7.10
CA PRO A 11 -11.24 -0.41 7.17
C PRO A 11 -11.16 0.50 8.40
N GLN A 12 -10.08 0.38 9.16
CA GLN A 12 -9.93 1.01 10.46
C GLN A 12 -9.71 2.52 10.28
N ARG A 13 -10.76 3.31 10.50
CA ARG A 13 -10.68 4.78 10.56
C ARG A 13 -9.91 5.19 11.81
N TYR A 14 -9.02 6.16 11.68
CA TYR A 14 -8.28 6.77 12.77
C TYR A 14 -8.06 8.26 12.47
N PHE A 15 -7.84 9.06 13.50
CA PHE A 15 -7.51 10.46 13.32
C PHE A 15 -6.01 10.64 13.11
N ASP A 16 -5.60 11.26 12.00
CA ASP A 16 -4.21 11.60 11.75
C ASP A 16 -3.90 13.01 12.28
N ALA A 17 -3.11 13.09 13.35
CA ALA A 17 -2.79 14.35 14.01
C ALA A 17 -1.85 15.25 13.19
N HIS A 18 -1.12 14.73 12.21
CA HIS A 18 -0.25 15.57 11.37
C HIS A 18 -1.07 16.31 10.32
N PHE A 19 -2.01 15.60 9.66
CA PHE A 19 -2.88 16.18 8.65
C PHE A 19 -4.18 16.76 9.21
N GLN A 20 -4.46 16.58 10.49
CA GLN A 20 -5.68 17.05 11.18
C GLN A 20 -6.95 16.58 10.46
N THR A 21 -6.97 15.33 10.04
CA THR A 21 -8.08 14.72 9.29
C THR A 21 -8.28 13.28 9.71
N ASP A 22 -9.50 12.79 9.52
CA ASP A 22 -9.72 11.35 9.55
C ASP A 22 -8.98 10.66 8.41
N ALA A 23 -8.49 9.46 8.70
CA ALA A 23 -7.72 8.66 7.79
C ALA A 23 -8.13 7.18 7.83
N ILE A 24 -7.97 6.51 6.70
CA ILE A 24 -8.26 5.09 6.53
C ILE A 24 -7.04 4.42 5.93
N LYS A 25 -6.56 3.35 6.58
CA LYS A 25 -5.50 2.50 6.02
C LYS A 25 -6.11 1.54 4.99
N VAL A 26 -5.57 1.56 3.76
CA VAL A 26 -5.88 0.57 2.72
C VAL A 26 -4.72 -0.41 2.66
N LEU A 27 -4.98 -1.63 3.12
CA LEU A 27 -4.01 -2.72 3.21
C LEU A 27 -3.87 -3.45 1.87
N PRO A 28 -2.85 -4.31 1.69
CA PRO A 28 -2.72 -5.13 0.50
C PRO A 28 -3.98 -5.95 0.22
N ALA A 29 -4.36 -6.03 -1.06
CA ALA A 29 -5.60 -6.65 -1.51
C ALA A 29 -6.88 -5.98 -0.98
N GLN A 30 -6.84 -4.67 -0.69
CA GLN A 30 -8.01 -3.87 -0.37
C GLN A 30 -8.22 -2.74 -1.38
N TYR A 31 -9.42 -2.16 -1.33
CA TYR A 31 -9.77 -0.91 -1.99
C TYR A 31 -10.72 -0.12 -1.09
N CYS A 32 -10.79 1.18 -1.30
CA CYS A 32 -11.71 2.08 -0.64
C CYS A 32 -12.12 3.19 -1.60
N ALA A 33 -13.42 3.47 -1.71
CA ALA A 33 -13.97 4.62 -2.43
C ALA A 33 -14.87 5.44 -1.49
N THR A 34 -14.80 6.76 -1.59
CA THR A 34 -15.56 7.67 -0.73
C THR A 34 -15.76 9.06 -1.34
N ASP A 35 -16.79 9.74 -0.88
CA ASP A 35 -17.09 11.16 -1.07
C ASP A 35 -16.74 12.01 0.18
N GLU A 36 -16.21 11.40 1.24
CA GLU A 36 -15.87 12.08 2.49
C GLU A 36 -14.52 12.83 2.39
N ASP A 37 -14.42 13.95 3.11
CA ASP A 37 -13.17 14.70 3.26
C ASP A 37 -12.28 14.00 4.30
N LEU A 38 -11.64 12.91 3.86
CA LEU A 38 -10.72 12.11 4.64
C LEU A 38 -9.48 11.72 3.82
N MET A 39 -8.50 11.14 4.48
CA MET A 39 -7.26 10.67 3.84
C MET A 39 -7.25 9.15 3.72
N LEU A 40 -6.89 8.62 2.56
CA LEU A 40 -6.56 7.21 2.38
C LEU A 40 -5.04 7.04 2.44
N VAL A 41 -4.58 6.08 3.24
CA VAL A 41 -3.16 5.87 3.54
C VAL A 41 -2.74 4.44 3.20
N THR A 42 -1.60 4.30 2.53
CA THR A 42 -0.98 2.98 2.33
C THR A 42 0.54 3.05 2.22
N VAL A 43 1.20 1.89 2.32
CA VAL A 43 2.64 1.73 2.12
C VAL A 43 2.86 0.71 1.02
N LEU A 44 3.71 1.05 0.06
CA LEU A 44 3.89 0.32 -1.18
C LEU A 44 5.35 -0.07 -1.35
N GLY A 45 5.56 -1.36 -1.67
CA GLY A 45 6.78 -1.87 -2.25
C GLY A 45 6.60 -2.16 -3.73
N SER A 46 6.73 -3.42 -4.13
CA SER A 46 6.52 -3.85 -5.53
C SER A 46 5.05 -3.83 -5.97
N CYS A 47 4.11 -3.76 -5.02
CA CYS A 47 2.69 -3.52 -5.25
C CYS A 47 2.43 -2.12 -5.81
N VAL A 48 1.24 -1.91 -6.38
CA VAL A 48 0.82 -0.62 -6.92
C VAL A 48 -0.52 -0.22 -6.32
N SER A 49 -0.63 1.06 -6.02
CA SER A 49 -1.88 1.72 -5.73
C SER A 49 -2.29 2.61 -6.88
N VAL A 50 -3.54 2.45 -7.32
CA VAL A 50 -4.19 3.37 -8.26
C VAL A 50 -5.16 4.21 -7.46
N CYS A 51 -4.93 5.52 -7.47
CA CYS A 51 -5.86 6.51 -6.95
C CYS A 51 -6.68 7.06 -8.11
N LEU A 52 -8.01 6.97 -8.01
CA LEU A 52 -8.94 7.50 -9.00
C LEU A 52 -9.77 8.61 -8.37
N HIS A 53 -10.02 9.67 -9.14
CA HIS A 53 -10.77 10.84 -8.69
C HIS A 53 -11.65 11.39 -9.83
N ASP A 54 -12.90 11.74 -9.52
CA ASP A 54 -13.77 12.53 -10.37
C ASP A 54 -13.92 13.94 -9.75
N PRO A 55 -13.30 14.98 -10.33
CA PRO A 55 -13.30 16.32 -9.75
C PRO A 55 -14.64 17.02 -9.78
N GLN A 56 -15.57 16.61 -10.64
CA GLN A 56 -16.90 17.21 -10.69
C GLN A 56 -17.84 16.58 -9.69
N ALA A 57 -17.70 15.28 -9.43
CA ALA A 57 -18.50 14.60 -8.42
C ALA A 57 -17.93 14.77 -7.00
N GLY A 58 -16.65 15.12 -6.86
CA GLY A 58 -15.99 15.22 -5.54
C GLY A 58 -15.81 13.84 -4.90
N VAL A 59 -15.70 12.79 -5.72
CA VAL A 59 -15.55 11.41 -5.25
C VAL A 59 -14.22 10.85 -5.72
N GLY A 60 -13.66 9.97 -4.92
CA GLY A 60 -12.44 9.28 -5.29
C GLY A 60 -12.24 8.01 -4.49
N GLY A 61 -11.14 7.34 -4.77
CA GLY A 61 -10.77 6.14 -4.05
C GLY A 61 -9.42 5.63 -4.46
N MET A 62 -8.93 4.65 -3.72
CA MET A 62 -7.69 3.96 -4.09
C MET A 62 -7.80 2.46 -3.86
N ASN A 63 -7.04 1.70 -4.64
CA ASN A 63 -6.82 0.28 -4.42
C ASN A 63 -5.37 0.01 -3.99
N HIS A 64 -5.10 -1.23 -3.59
CA HIS A 64 -3.75 -1.72 -3.33
C HIS A 64 -3.66 -3.15 -3.88
N PHE A 65 -3.32 -3.29 -5.15
CA PHE A 65 -3.15 -4.60 -5.77
C PHE A 65 -1.71 -5.08 -5.65
N ILE A 66 -1.55 -6.40 -5.53
CA ILE A 66 -0.26 -7.06 -5.28
C ILE A 66 0.34 -7.59 -6.58
N LEU A 67 -0.52 -8.15 -7.43
CA LEU A 67 -0.12 -8.88 -8.64
C LEU A 67 -0.81 -8.30 -9.89
N PRO A 68 -0.18 -8.38 -11.07
CA PRO A 68 -0.75 -7.83 -12.29
C PRO A 68 -1.85 -8.74 -12.83
N GLY A 69 -2.70 -8.20 -13.71
CA GLY A 69 -3.64 -8.98 -14.51
C GLY A 69 -4.77 -9.63 -13.70
N LYS A 70 -5.18 -10.84 -14.13
CA LYS A 70 -6.25 -11.63 -13.52
C LYS A 70 -5.66 -12.79 -12.71
N GLY A 71 -6.27 -13.08 -11.57
CA GLY A 71 -6.00 -14.32 -10.84
C GLY A 71 -6.48 -15.54 -11.61
N HIS A 72 -5.73 -16.64 -11.55
CA HIS A 72 -6.13 -17.92 -12.16
C HIS A 72 -7.05 -18.74 -11.25
N ASP A 73 -7.06 -18.44 -9.95
CA ASP A 73 -7.92 -19.10 -8.96
C ASP A 73 -9.04 -18.14 -8.53
N THR A 74 -10.29 -18.57 -8.74
CA THR A 74 -11.50 -17.82 -8.37
C THR A 74 -11.73 -17.76 -6.86
N ARG A 75 -11.01 -18.57 -6.07
CA ARG A 75 -11.05 -18.54 -4.60
C ARG A 75 -10.18 -17.45 -4.00
N MET A 76 -9.29 -16.84 -4.78
CA MET A 76 -8.47 -15.74 -4.30
C MET A 76 -9.24 -14.41 -4.33
N GLU A 77 -8.98 -13.57 -3.33
CA GLU A 77 -9.55 -12.23 -3.22
C GLU A 77 -9.31 -11.42 -4.52
N PRO A 78 -10.36 -10.97 -5.23
CA PRO A 78 -10.20 -10.29 -6.51
C PRO A 78 -9.33 -9.02 -6.43
N ALA A 79 -9.38 -8.32 -5.29
CA ALA A 79 -8.59 -7.12 -5.03
C ALA A 79 -7.06 -7.38 -4.92
N ARG A 80 -6.63 -8.65 -4.83
CA ARG A 80 -5.22 -9.02 -4.89
C ARG A 80 -4.61 -8.78 -6.28
N PHE A 81 -5.42 -8.92 -7.32
CA PHE A 81 -4.99 -8.85 -8.72
C PHE A 81 -5.44 -7.54 -9.36
N GLY A 82 -4.59 -6.96 -10.20
CA GLY A 82 -4.81 -5.64 -10.79
C GLY A 82 -6.17 -5.51 -11.50
N THR A 83 -6.59 -6.51 -12.30
CA THR A 83 -7.89 -6.45 -12.99
C THR A 83 -9.06 -6.45 -12.01
N GLY A 84 -9.02 -7.30 -10.97
CA GLY A 84 -10.09 -7.37 -9.97
C GLY A 84 -10.13 -6.12 -9.09
N ALA A 85 -8.98 -5.64 -8.64
CA ALA A 85 -8.84 -4.42 -7.84
C ALA A 85 -9.33 -3.16 -8.59
N MET A 86 -9.03 -3.05 -9.89
CA MET A 86 -9.52 -1.95 -10.71
C MET A 86 -11.04 -2.03 -10.93
N ALA A 87 -11.57 -3.21 -11.24
CA ALA A 87 -13.00 -3.39 -11.44
C ALA A 87 -13.81 -3.06 -10.17
N LEU A 88 -13.34 -3.52 -9.01
CA LEU A 88 -13.97 -3.24 -7.71
C LEU A 88 -13.94 -1.74 -7.39
N LEU A 89 -12.80 -1.07 -7.60
CA LEU A 89 -12.68 0.37 -7.36
C LEU A 89 -13.57 1.18 -8.30
N LEU A 90 -13.60 0.85 -9.60
CA LEU A 90 -14.43 1.53 -10.58
C LEU A 90 -15.93 1.37 -10.27
N SER A 91 -16.38 0.15 -9.93
CA SER A 91 -17.77 -0.10 -9.53
C SER A 91 -18.17 0.79 -8.36
N ALA A 92 -17.35 0.80 -7.30
CA ALA A 92 -17.61 1.60 -6.12
C ALA A 92 -17.64 3.11 -6.42
N LEU A 93 -16.76 3.60 -7.29
CA LEU A 93 -16.79 5.01 -7.72
C LEU A 93 -18.05 5.36 -8.51
N PHE A 94 -18.49 4.46 -9.40
CA PHE A 94 -19.71 4.68 -10.18
C PHE A 94 -20.97 4.65 -9.30
N GLU A 95 -20.99 3.79 -8.28
CA GLU A 95 -22.05 3.78 -7.25
C GLU A 95 -22.11 5.11 -6.48
N LEU A 96 -20.96 5.77 -6.28
CA LEU A 96 -20.88 7.11 -5.68
C LEU A 96 -21.14 8.25 -6.69
N GLY A 97 -21.44 7.94 -7.95
CA GLY A 97 -21.79 8.93 -8.98
C GLY A 97 -20.62 9.45 -9.81
N ALA A 98 -19.44 8.83 -9.74
CA ALA A 98 -18.34 9.12 -10.66
C ALA A 98 -18.74 8.82 -12.11
N ARG A 99 -18.18 9.59 -13.05
CA ARG A 99 -18.30 9.31 -14.48
C ARG A 99 -16.95 8.97 -15.05
N ARG A 100 -16.90 7.86 -15.78
CA ARG A 100 -15.69 7.33 -16.43
C ARG A 100 -14.88 8.39 -17.18
N GLN A 101 -15.53 9.22 -17.97
CA GLN A 101 -14.88 10.24 -18.82
C GLN A 101 -14.19 11.36 -18.01
N ARG A 102 -14.52 11.49 -16.73
CA ARG A 102 -13.97 12.51 -15.82
C ARG A 102 -12.91 11.95 -14.88
N LEU A 103 -12.73 10.62 -14.85
CA LEU A 103 -11.78 9.98 -13.95
C LEU A 103 -10.34 10.39 -14.30
N GLN A 104 -9.62 10.77 -13.26
CA GLN A 104 -8.19 11.05 -13.29
C GLN A 104 -7.48 10.03 -12.40
N ALA A 105 -6.33 9.55 -12.86
CA ALA A 105 -5.53 8.55 -12.16
C ALA A 105 -4.21 9.13 -11.63
N THR A 106 -3.91 8.84 -10.38
CA THR A 106 -2.59 9.03 -9.78
C THR A 106 -2.03 7.67 -9.37
N LEU A 107 -0.78 7.39 -9.77
CA LEU A 107 -0.15 6.08 -9.59
C LEU A 107 1.01 6.15 -8.58
N CYS A 108 1.13 5.14 -7.74
CA CYS A 108 2.24 5.03 -6.79
C CYS A 108 2.64 3.57 -6.56
N GLY A 109 3.93 3.30 -6.33
CA GLY A 109 4.43 1.98 -5.95
C GLY A 109 5.38 1.37 -6.98
N ALA A 110 5.22 0.08 -7.27
CA ALA A 110 6.08 -0.69 -8.17
C ALA A 110 7.58 -0.64 -7.81
N GLY A 111 7.92 -0.32 -6.55
CA GLY A 111 9.30 -0.18 -6.08
C GLY A 111 9.99 -1.52 -5.86
N ASN A 112 11.31 -1.52 -6.07
CA ASN A 112 12.19 -2.66 -5.91
C ASN A 112 12.87 -2.58 -4.54
N VAL A 113 12.07 -2.77 -3.47
CA VAL A 113 12.50 -2.51 -2.09
C VAL A 113 13.36 -3.62 -1.50
N LEU A 114 13.19 -4.85 -1.99
CA LEU A 114 14.00 -5.99 -1.58
C LEU A 114 15.07 -6.23 -2.65
N SER A 115 16.31 -6.44 -2.21
CA SER A 115 17.45 -6.87 -3.04
C SER A 115 17.21 -8.30 -3.53
N GLY A 116 16.33 -8.47 -4.52
CA GLY A 116 15.99 -9.75 -5.12
C GLY A 116 15.31 -9.58 -6.47
N LEU A 117 15.82 -10.30 -7.48
CA LEU A 117 15.33 -10.27 -8.87
C LEU A 117 13.81 -10.46 -8.97
N SER A 118 13.21 -11.26 -8.10
CA SER A 118 11.76 -11.52 -8.09
C SER A 118 10.92 -10.29 -7.75
N SER A 119 11.33 -9.48 -6.77
CA SER A 119 10.60 -8.25 -6.40
C SER A 119 10.67 -7.22 -7.53
N ALA A 120 11.83 -7.10 -8.18
CA ALA A 120 12.02 -6.20 -9.32
C ALA A 120 11.16 -6.58 -10.52
N ARG A 121 11.06 -7.88 -10.83
CA ARG A 121 10.21 -8.37 -11.91
C ARG A 121 8.73 -8.14 -11.64
N ILE A 122 8.28 -8.29 -10.39
CA ILE A 122 6.88 -8.03 -10.00
C ILE A 122 6.56 -6.54 -10.10
N GLY A 123 7.43 -5.66 -9.60
CA GLY A 123 7.24 -4.21 -9.68
C GLY A 123 7.07 -3.73 -11.12
N GLN A 124 7.97 -4.14 -12.01
CA GLN A 124 7.87 -3.82 -13.43
C GLN A 124 6.56 -4.34 -14.06
N ALA A 125 6.21 -5.60 -13.81
CA ALA A 125 4.98 -6.19 -14.35
C ALA A 125 3.70 -5.48 -13.85
N ASN A 126 3.70 -5.01 -12.60
CA ASN A 126 2.60 -4.22 -12.05
C ASN A 126 2.50 -2.83 -12.71
N ALA A 127 3.63 -2.17 -12.97
CA ALA A 127 3.68 -0.89 -13.68
C ALA A 127 3.17 -1.03 -15.12
N ASP A 128 3.66 -2.04 -15.85
CA ASP A 128 3.26 -2.29 -17.24
C ASP A 128 1.77 -2.61 -17.34
N PHE A 129 1.25 -3.42 -16.40
CA PHE A 129 -0.16 -3.74 -16.30
C PHE A 129 -1.02 -2.49 -16.10
N VAL A 130 -0.70 -1.65 -15.12
CA VAL A 130 -1.56 -0.49 -14.80
C VAL A 130 -1.58 0.53 -15.93
N HIS A 131 -0.44 0.73 -16.61
CA HIS A 131 -0.37 1.59 -17.79
C HIS A 131 -1.25 1.08 -18.93
N THR A 132 -1.16 -0.22 -19.22
CA THR A 132 -1.98 -0.86 -20.25
C THR A 132 -3.46 -0.74 -19.90
N PHE A 133 -3.83 -1.09 -18.66
CA PHE A 133 -5.22 -1.04 -18.21
C PHE A 133 -5.81 0.37 -18.32
N LEU A 134 -5.11 1.40 -17.84
CA LEU A 134 -5.63 2.77 -17.86
C LEU A 134 -5.72 3.35 -19.28
N ARG A 135 -4.78 3.00 -20.16
CA ARG A 135 -4.85 3.36 -21.58
C ARG A 135 -6.08 2.75 -22.24
N ASP A 136 -6.31 1.47 -22.02
CA ASP A 136 -7.40 0.72 -22.65
C ASP A 136 -8.77 1.16 -22.09
N GLU A 137 -8.84 1.59 -20.83
CA GLU A 137 -10.04 2.16 -20.21
C GLU A 137 -10.21 3.68 -20.46
N HIS A 138 -9.30 4.30 -21.21
CA HIS A 138 -9.25 5.74 -21.50
C HIS A 138 -9.25 6.65 -20.25
N ILE A 139 -8.59 6.21 -19.18
CA ILE A 139 -8.43 6.99 -17.94
C ILE A 139 -7.09 7.72 -17.97
N ARG A 140 -7.13 9.04 -17.86
CA ARG A 140 -5.92 9.88 -17.92
C ARG A 140 -5.10 9.75 -16.64
N VAL A 141 -3.81 9.44 -16.77
CA VAL A 141 -2.83 9.57 -15.68
C VAL A 141 -2.42 11.04 -15.55
N ILE A 142 -2.62 11.61 -14.37
CA ILE A 142 -2.26 13.01 -14.05
C ILE A 142 -0.95 13.12 -13.28
N ALA A 143 -0.59 12.08 -12.54
CA ALA A 143 0.65 12.01 -11.77
C ALA A 143 1.05 10.55 -11.54
N GLN A 144 2.36 10.30 -11.40
CA GLN A 144 2.86 8.98 -11.04
C GLN A 144 4.20 9.02 -10.33
N ASP A 145 4.39 8.13 -9.36
CA ASP A 145 5.69 7.78 -8.77
C ASP A 145 5.81 6.25 -8.68
N LEU A 146 6.33 5.66 -9.76
CA LEU A 146 6.49 4.21 -9.93
C LEU A 146 7.98 3.82 -9.96
N LEU A 147 8.26 2.53 -9.78
CA LEU A 147 9.61 1.93 -9.92
C LEU A 147 10.63 2.46 -8.89
N GLY A 148 11.93 2.39 -9.15
CA GLY A 148 12.96 2.84 -8.20
C GLY A 148 13.18 1.88 -7.02
N GLN A 149 14.06 2.26 -6.08
CA GLN A 149 14.60 1.36 -5.04
C GLN A 149 14.02 1.57 -3.64
N HIS A 150 13.04 2.46 -3.48
CA HIS A 150 12.49 2.80 -2.17
C HIS A 150 11.03 2.35 -2.05
N ALA A 151 10.64 1.97 -0.84
CA ALA A 151 9.23 1.88 -0.49
C ALA A 151 8.62 3.28 -0.46
N ARG A 152 7.31 3.35 -0.61
CA ARG A 152 6.57 4.60 -0.67
C ARG A 152 5.42 4.58 0.31
N ARG A 153 5.30 5.62 1.11
CA ARG A 153 4.07 5.91 1.85
C ARG A 153 3.24 6.88 1.02
N LEU A 154 2.03 6.46 0.68
CA LEU A 154 1.08 7.23 -0.11
C LEU A 154 -0.05 7.73 0.80
N HIS A 155 -0.27 9.03 0.78
CA HIS A 155 -1.42 9.70 1.37
C HIS A 155 -2.25 10.30 0.23
N PHE A 156 -3.50 9.90 0.11
CA PHE A 156 -4.40 10.35 -0.96
C PHE A 156 -5.65 10.96 -0.36
N PHE A 157 -6.10 12.10 -0.87
CA PHE A 157 -7.33 12.76 -0.43
C PHE A 157 -8.40 12.62 -1.52
N PRO A 158 -9.33 11.65 -1.40
CA PRO A 158 -10.20 11.25 -2.50
C PRO A 158 -11.14 12.35 -3.00
N ALA A 159 -11.69 13.15 -2.09
CA ALA A 159 -12.58 14.25 -2.43
C ALA A 159 -11.89 15.39 -3.19
N ARG A 160 -10.56 15.52 -3.04
CA ARG A 160 -9.75 16.62 -3.58
C ARG A 160 -8.85 16.19 -4.74
N GLY A 161 -8.58 14.89 -4.89
CA GLY A 161 -7.77 14.32 -5.96
C GLY A 161 -6.26 14.49 -5.82
N ASN A 162 -5.75 15.08 -4.72
CA ASN A 162 -4.32 15.24 -4.50
C ASN A 162 -3.71 14.06 -3.72
N ALA A 163 -2.45 13.77 -4.04
CA ALA A 163 -1.67 12.72 -3.40
C ALA A 163 -0.33 13.28 -2.90
N LEU A 164 0.13 12.79 -1.76
CA LEU A 164 1.46 13.02 -1.21
C LEU A 164 2.18 11.68 -1.12
N VAL A 165 3.42 11.66 -1.61
CA VAL A 165 4.26 10.45 -1.63
C VAL A 165 5.54 10.72 -0.86
N TYR A 166 5.80 9.89 0.14
CA TYR A 166 7.03 9.91 0.93
C TYR A 166 7.82 8.66 0.62
N ARG A 167 9.09 8.82 0.23
CA ARG A 167 10.02 7.68 0.15
C ARG A 167 10.36 7.25 1.56
N VAL A 168 10.25 5.95 1.82
CA VAL A 168 10.62 5.35 3.08
C VAL A 168 12.04 4.84 2.90
N GLU A 169 12.97 5.38 3.69
CA GLU A 169 14.33 4.86 3.73
C GLU A 169 14.30 3.39 4.17
N PRO A 170 15.14 2.53 3.57
CA PRO A 170 15.34 1.19 4.09
C PRO A 170 15.72 1.32 5.57
N LEU A 171 15.13 0.50 6.46
CA LEU A 171 15.79 0.32 7.75
C LEU A 171 17.23 -0.12 7.46
N PRO A 172 18.25 0.46 8.10
CA PRO A 172 19.60 -0.07 7.98
C PRO A 172 19.53 -1.57 8.26
N ASP A 173 20.12 -2.36 7.37
CA ASP A 173 20.11 -3.82 7.48
C ASP A 173 20.46 -4.17 8.93
N ALA A 174 19.62 -4.96 9.59
CA ALA A 174 20.04 -5.58 10.84
C ALA A 174 21.38 -6.26 10.52
N PRO A 175 22.46 -5.96 11.27
CA PRO A 175 23.78 -6.46 10.91
C PRO A 175 23.66 -7.96 10.70
N ASN A 176 24.10 -8.42 9.53
CA ASN A 176 24.26 -9.85 9.27
C ASN A 176 24.95 -10.43 10.50
N GLY A 177 24.42 -11.54 11.03
CA GLY A 177 24.87 -12.16 12.29
C GLY A 177 26.32 -12.67 12.31
N THR A 178 27.19 -12.11 11.46
CA THR A 178 28.63 -12.32 11.37
C THR A 178 29.45 -11.17 11.95
N ASP A 179 28.88 -10.00 12.23
CA ASP A 179 29.60 -8.89 12.89
C ASP A 179 29.11 -8.67 14.33
N LEU A 180 29.39 -9.65 15.22
CA LEU A 180 29.53 -9.31 16.63
C LEU A 180 30.88 -8.58 16.80
N PRO A 181 30.93 -7.37 17.39
CA PRO A 181 32.20 -6.77 17.74
C PRO A 181 32.96 -7.72 18.68
N ALA A 182 34.20 -8.03 18.33
CA ALA A 182 35.15 -8.73 19.18
C ALA A 182 35.42 -7.89 20.43
N GLY A 183 34.56 -8.00 21.45
CA GLY A 183 34.67 -7.10 22.60
C GLY A 183 33.58 -7.19 23.65
N LEU A 184 32.79 -8.27 23.73
CA LEU A 184 31.95 -8.55 24.89
C LEU A 184 32.39 -9.87 25.50
N SER A 185 33.46 -9.78 26.28
CA SER A 185 33.86 -10.78 27.25
C SER A 185 32.68 -11.12 28.16
N HIS A 186 32.24 -12.37 28.03
CA HIS A 186 31.35 -13.08 28.92
C HIS A 186 31.77 -12.84 30.39
N PRO A 187 30.92 -12.30 31.29
CA PRO A 187 31.23 -12.39 32.70
C PRO A 187 31.13 -13.85 33.12
N ALA A 188 32.27 -14.34 33.61
CA ALA A 188 32.51 -15.70 34.05
C ALA A 188 31.45 -16.21 35.03
N ARG A 189 31.07 -17.49 34.84
CA ARG A 189 30.44 -18.31 35.86
C ARG A 189 31.25 -18.25 37.16
N ARG A 190 30.66 -17.76 38.25
CA ARG A 190 31.22 -17.97 39.59
C ARG A 190 30.59 -19.25 40.18
N LYS A 191 31.38 -20.32 40.21
CA LYS A 191 31.14 -21.47 41.09
C LYS A 191 31.52 -21.09 42.53
N SER A 192 30.85 -21.77 43.46
CA SER A 192 31.08 -21.90 44.91
C SER A 192 30.77 -20.70 45.80
N ASP A 193 29.74 -20.84 46.65
CA ASP A 193 30.06 -21.09 48.05
C ASP A 193 29.08 -22.06 48.72
N ARG A 194 29.62 -22.77 49.72
CA ARG A 194 29.14 -24.00 50.35
C ARG A 194 28.01 -23.76 51.37
N ARG A 195 27.27 -24.83 51.66
CA ARG A 195 26.39 -25.00 52.85
C ARG A 195 27.19 -24.84 54.16
N PRO A 196 26.52 -24.61 55.30
CA PRO A 196 26.08 -25.70 56.20
C PRO A 196 24.64 -25.48 56.73
N ASP A 197 23.75 -26.48 56.69
CA ASP A 197 23.38 -27.49 57.71
C ASP A 197 22.18 -27.11 58.61
N SER A 198 21.20 -28.03 58.57
CA SER A 198 20.23 -28.48 59.60
C SER A 198 19.54 -27.51 60.56
N ALA A 199 18.20 -27.48 60.49
CA ALA A 199 17.30 -28.12 61.47
C ALA A 199 15.90 -28.30 60.85
#